data_AF-A0A5N6NH56-F1
#
_entry.id   AF-A0A5N6NH56-F1
#
_cell.length_a   1.000
_cell.length_b   1.000
_cell.length_c   1.000
_cell.angle_alpha   90.00
_cell.angle_beta   90.00
_cell.angle_gamma   90.00
#
_symmetry.space_group_name_H-M   'P 1'
#
loop_
_entity.id
_entity.type
_entity.pdbx_description
1 polymer ?
#
loop_
_entity_poly.entity_id
_entity_poly.type
_entity_poly.pdbx_seq_one_letter_code
_entity_poly.pdbx_strand_id
1 'polypeptide(L)'
;MATISKHDTENDTLNKPPMFTPDDYDTWKVRMEGFIRNQDFKLWKSVLEGPFIPSIAAAGTGGAAMAIPNSIIHAFKKCKSAQKLWNSLQQMYEGSEYVKKNKKDMLKQMFENFCQENNEKMTSQYLRYVQLVDELVAAGVKMENEDVIRKFLISLPQAWNIYSVAIWRTENLRTLKLG
;
A
#
# COMPACT_ATOMS: atom_id res chain seq x y z
N MET A 1 -34.74 -14.72 -20.48
CA MET A 1 -33.36 -14.31 -20.13
C MET A 1 -33.48 -13.18 -19.13
N ALA A 2 -33.29 -13.45 -17.84
CA ALA A 2 -33.32 -12.43 -16.80
C ALA A 2 -31.89 -11.99 -16.50
N THR A 3 -31.58 -10.74 -16.82
CA THR A 3 -30.36 -10.04 -16.49
C THR A 3 -30.25 -9.89 -14.98
N ILE A 4 -29.42 -10.71 -14.34
CA ILE A 4 -29.04 -10.52 -12.94
C ILE A 4 -28.09 -9.33 -12.89
N SER A 5 -28.56 -8.26 -12.24
CA SER A 5 -27.82 -7.03 -11.99
C SER A 5 -26.55 -7.34 -11.19
N LYS A 6 -25.38 -6.90 -11.68
CA LYS A 6 -24.09 -6.95 -10.98
C LYS A 6 -24.11 -6.24 -9.61
N HIS A 7 -25.15 -5.46 -9.31
CA HIS A 7 -25.26 -4.66 -8.11
C HIS A 7 -25.71 -5.46 -6.86
N ASP A 8 -26.32 -6.64 -7.03
CA ASP A 8 -26.83 -7.43 -5.89
C ASP A 8 -25.78 -8.38 -5.30
N THR A 9 -24.66 -8.58 -5.99
CA THR A 9 -23.62 -9.54 -5.58
C THR A 9 -22.58 -8.95 -4.64
N GLU A 10 -22.36 -7.62 -4.64
CA GLU A 10 -21.39 -6.97 -3.75
C GLU A 10 -21.96 -6.75 -2.34
N ASN A 11 -23.22 -6.35 -2.21
CA ASN A 11 -23.84 -6.08 -0.91
C ASN A 11 -24.01 -7.33 -0.02
N ASP A 12 -24.19 -8.52 -0.61
CA ASP A 12 -24.29 -9.76 0.17
C ASP A 12 -22.93 -10.23 0.72
N THR A 13 -21.82 -9.78 0.12
CA THR A 13 -20.45 -10.16 0.57
C THR A 13 -19.96 -9.34 1.76
N LEU A 14 -20.45 -8.11 1.95
CA LEU A 14 -20.09 -7.26 3.10
C LEU A 14 -20.86 -7.60 4.38
N ASN A 15 -21.88 -8.45 4.27
CA ASN A 15 -22.70 -8.93 5.39
C ASN A 15 -22.22 -10.26 5.97
N LYS A 16 -21.22 -10.91 5.33
CA LYS A 16 -20.68 -12.21 5.77
C LYS A 16 -19.17 -12.10 5.98
N PRO A 17 -18.61 -12.69 7.04
CA PRO A 17 -17.17 -12.67 7.27
C PRO A 17 -16.46 -13.44 6.15
N PRO A 18 -15.46 -12.84 5.49
CA PRO A 18 -14.72 -13.51 4.42
C PRO A 18 -13.83 -14.62 4.99
N MET A 19 -13.78 -15.74 4.28
CA MET A 19 -12.90 -16.86 4.61
C MET A 19 -11.44 -16.47 4.37
N PHE A 20 -10.57 -16.71 5.35
CA PHE A 20 -9.16 -16.41 5.21
C PHE A 20 -8.46 -17.44 4.32
N THR A 21 -7.79 -16.95 3.29
CA THR A 21 -6.95 -17.73 2.37
C THR A 21 -5.56 -17.10 2.32
N PRO A 22 -4.49 -17.81 2.75
CA PRO A 22 -3.12 -17.28 2.75
C PRO A 22 -2.67 -16.71 1.41
N ASP A 23 -3.09 -17.35 0.30
CA ASP A 23 -2.68 -17.00 -1.07
C ASP A 23 -3.35 -15.73 -1.61
N ASP A 24 -4.41 -15.24 -0.94
CA ASP A 24 -5.17 -14.05 -1.35
C ASP A 24 -5.41 -13.13 -0.14
N TYR A 25 -4.34 -12.90 0.62
CA TYR A 25 -4.38 -12.09 1.84
C TYR A 25 -4.86 -10.66 1.57
N ASP A 26 -4.44 -10.04 0.47
CA ASP A 26 -4.79 -8.66 0.13
C ASP A 26 -6.31 -8.50 -0.08
N THR A 27 -6.93 -9.39 -0.86
CA THR A 27 -8.38 -9.38 -1.08
C THR A 27 -9.13 -9.71 0.20
N TRP A 28 -8.65 -10.69 0.98
CA TRP A 28 -9.25 -11.03 2.27
C TRP A 28 -9.23 -9.84 3.24
N LYS A 29 -8.10 -9.12 3.32
CA LYS A 29 -7.94 -7.98 4.22
C LYS A 29 -8.92 -6.88 3.92
N VAL A 30 -9.05 -6.49 2.64
CA VAL A 30 -10.00 -5.46 2.19
C VAL A 30 -11.44 -5.86 2.53
N ARG A 31 -11.81 -7.12 2.27
CA ARG A 31 -13.15 -7.63 2.60
C ARG A 31 -13.40 -7.70 4.10
N MET A 32 -12.40 -8.11 4.89
CA MET A 32 -12.52 -8.22 6.34
C MET A 32 -12.64 -6.84 6.99
N GLU A 33 -11.86 -5.87 6.52
CA GLU A 33 -12.00 -4.46 6.91
C GLU A 33 -13.40 -3.92 6.57
N GLY A 34 -13.88 -4.16 5.34
CA GLY A 34 -15.22 -3.77 4.91
C GLY A 34 -16.33 -4.38 5.77
N PHE A 35 -16.24 -5.69 6.06
CA PHE A 35 -17.17 -6.40 6.92
C PHE A 35 -17.24 -5.80 8.34
N ILE A 36 -16.08 -5.59 9.00
CA ILE A 36 -16.05 -5.06 10.37
C ILE A 36 -16.59 -3.62 10.40
N ARG A 37 -16.21 -2.78 9.43
CA ARG A 37 -16.72 -1.40 9.31
C ARG A 37 -18.24 -1.35 9.09
N ASN A 38 -18.77 -2.29 8.31
CA ASN A 38 -20.21 -2.41 8.03
C ASN A 38 -21.00 -2.87 9.27
N GLN A 39 -20.41 -3.73 10.11
CA GLN A 39 -21.04 -4.15 11.37
C GLN A 39 -21.09 -3.01 12.39
N ASP A 40 -19.94 -2.41 12.71
CA ASP A 40 -19.85 -1.23 13.57
C ASP A 40 -18.49 -0.55 13.38
N PHE A 41 -18.51 0.73 13.04
CA PHE A 41 -17.30 1.54 12.91
C PHE A 41 -16.47 1.58 14.21
N LYS A 42 -17.09 1.49 15.39
CA LYS A 42 -16.39 1.42 16.68
C LYS A 42 -15.65 0.09 16.85
N LEU A 43 -16.17 -1.01 16.31
CA LEU A 43 -15.46 -2.29 16.29
C LEU A 43 -14.20 -2.17 15.44
N TRP A 44 -14.29 -1.58 14.25
CA TRP A 44 -13.11 -1.33 13.40
C TRP A 44 -12.07 -0.46 14.12
N LYS A 45 -12.53 0.62 14.77
CA LYS A 45 -11.65 1.49 15.56
C LYS A 45 -10.92 0.74 16.68
N SER A 46 -11.59 -0.22 17.35
CA SER A 46 -10.97 -1.07 18.39
C SER A 46 -9.92 -2.03 17.84
N VAL A 47 -10.04 -2.46 16.58
CA VAL A 47 -9.05 -3.29 15.87
C VAL A 47 -7.79 -2.48 15.56
N LEU A 48 -7.92 -1.19 15.24
CA LEU A 48 -6.78 -0.33 14.93
C LEU A 48 -6.09 0.26 16.17
N GLU A 49 -6.86 0.81 17.11
CA GLU A 49 -6.33 1.67 18.17
C GLU A 49 -5.94 0.92 19.45
N GLY A 50 -6.27 -0.38 19.56
CA GLY A 50 -6.12 -1.09 20.83
C GLY A 50 -7.29 -0.74 21.75
N PRO A 51 -7.34 -1.23 23.00
CA PRO A 51 -8.62 -1.53 23.63
C PRO A 51 -9.39 -0.24 23.97
N PHE A 52 -10.25 0.18 23.05
CA PHE A 52 -11.53 0.74 23.44
C PHE A 52 -12.32 -0.42 24.03
N ILE A 53 -12.52 -0.42 25.34
CA ILE A 53 -13.51 -1.27 26.00
C ILE A 53 -14.85 -0.54 25.81
N PRO A 54 -15.75 -0.99 24.92
CA PRO A 54 -17.13 -0.55 25.03
C PRO A 54 -17.66 -1.19 26.32
N SER A 55 -18.09 -0.37 27.27
CA SER A 55 -18.84 -0.86 28.43
C SER A 55 -20.11 -1.52 27.92
N ILE A 56 -20.10 -2.84 27.82
CA ILE A 56 -21.28 -3.66 27.59
C ILE A 56 -21.48 -4.44 28.88
N ALA A 57 -22.57 -4.11 29.57
CA ALA A 57 -23.09 -4.91 30.67
C ALA A 57 -23.21 -6.37 30.21
N ALA A 58 -22.71 -7.28 31.05
CA ALA A 58 -22.69 -8.71 30.79
C ALA A 58 -24.09 -9.25 30.48
N ALA A 59 -24.30 -9.79 29.28
CA ALA A 59 -25.23 -10.89 29.01
C ALA A 59 -25.10 -11.39 27.56
N GLY A 60 -24.91 -12.70 27.41
CA GLY A 60 -25.46 -13.44 26.26
C GLY A 60 -24.52 -13.75 25.09
N THR A 61 -23.94 -14.94 25.15
CA THR A 61 -23.59 -15.84 24.02
C THR A 61 -24.14 -15.46 22.63
N GLY A 62 -23.24 -15.25 21.66
CA GLY A 62 -23.60 -15.08 20.25
C GLY A 62 -22.41 -14.96 19.29
N GLY A 63 -21.75 -16.09 18.98
CA GLY A 63 -21.06 -16.37 17.71
C GLY A 63 -20.20 -15.29 17.03
N ALA A 64 -18.93 -15.18 17.42
CA ALA A 64 -17.86 -14.70 16.54
C ALA A 64 -16.61 -15.57 16.73
N ALA A 65 -16.77 -16.88 16.49
CA ALA A 65 -15.63 -17.73 16.20
C ALA A 65 -15.12 -17.33 14.81
N MET A 66 -14.29 -16.28 14.78
CA MET A 66 -13.64 -15.76 13.58
C MET A 66 -13.00 -16.94 12.84
N ALA A 67 -13.36 -17.11 11.56
CA ALA A 67 -12.90 -18.16 10.67
C ALA A 67 -11.41 -17.98 10.33
N ILE A 68 -10.55 -18.14 11.33
CA ILE A 68 -9.12 -18.31 11.19
C ILE A 68 -8.91 -19.80 10.86
N PRO A 69 -8.33 -20.17 9.70
CA PRO A 69 -8.09 -21.54 9.35
C PRO A 69 -7.25 -22.23 10.42
N ASN A 70 -7.63 -23.46 10.78
CA ASN A 70 -6.93 -24.27 11.77
C ASN A 70 -5.40 -24.34 11.51
N SER A 71 -4.99 -24.22 10.24
CA SER A 71 -3.59 -24.18 9.79
C SER A 71 -2.78 -23.01 10.35
N ILE A 72 -3.39 -21.90 10.77
CA ILE A 72 -2.68 -20.73 11.31
C ILE A 72 -3.11 -20.34 12.73
N ILE A 73 -4.17 -20.95 13.28
CA ILE A 73 -4.64 -20.69 14.65
C ILE A 73 -3.50 -20.79 15.67
N HIS A 74 -2.62 -21.78 15.53
CA HIS A 74 -1.51 -22.01 16.46
C HIS A 74 -0.50 -20.85 16.51
N ALA A 75 -0.28 -20.15 15.40
CA ALA A 75 0.63 -18.99 15.33
C ALA A 75 0.08 -17.78 16.10
N PHE A 76 -1.24 -17.69 16.26
CA PHE A 76 -1.89 -16.53 16.86
C PHE A 76 -2.58 -16.81 18.21
N LYS A 77 -2.44 -18.02 18.77
CA LYS A 77 -2.98 -18.41 20.10
C LYS A 77 -2.61 -17.45 21.24
N LYS A 78 -1.50 -16.71 21.11
CA LYS A 78 -1.00 -15.74 22.12
C LYS A 78 -1.53 -14.30 21.92
N CYS A 79 -2.34 -14.05 20.89
CA CYS A 79 -2.94 -12.75 20.63
C CYS A 79 -4.14 -12.54 21.55
N LYS A 80 -4.04 -11.58 22.47
CA LYS A 80 -5.07 -11.29 23.49
C LYS A 80 -6.06 -10.19 23.08
N SER A 81 -5.88 -9.60 21.89
CA SER A 81 -6.74 -8.54 21.37
C SER A 81 -6.88 -8.67 19.86
N ALA A 82 -7.99 -8.18 19.31
CA ALA A 82 -8.22 -8.10 17.88
C ALA A 82 -7.12 -7.28 17.18
N GLN A 83 -6.68 -6.18 17.82
CA GLN A 83 -5.53 -5.39 17.35
C GLN A 83 -4.25 -6.21 17.24
N LYS A 84 -3.91 -7.01 18.26
CA LYS A 84 -2.68 -7.81 18.23
C LYS A 84 -2.74 -8.87 17.14
N LEU A 85 -3.90 -9.52 16.99
CA LEU A 85 -4.14 -10.49 15.93
C LEU A 85 -4.02 -9.84 14.54
N TRP A 86 -4.67 -8.69 14.34
CA TRP A 86 -4.64 -7.93 13.09
C TRP A 86 -3.21 -7.50 12.71
N ASN A 87 -2.48 -6.91 13.65
CA ASN A 87 -1.08 -6.50 13.44
C ASN A 87 -0.17 -7.69 13.13
N SER A 88 -0.36 -8.84 13.79
CA SER A 88 0.44 -10.04 13.52
C SER A 88 0.11 -10.65 12.14
N LEU A 89 -1.15 -10.61 11.71
CA LEU A 89 -1.54 -11.00 10.35
C LEU A 89 -0.89 -10.07 9.31
N GLN A 90 -0.97 -8.75 9.50
CA GLN A 90 -0.31 -7.81 8.60
C GLN A 90 1.20 -8.02 8.55
N GLN A 91 1.85 -8.23 9.70
CA GLN A 91 3.28 -8.50 9.76
C GLN A 91 3.69 -9.78 9.03
N MET A 92 2.87 -10.83 9.13
CA MET A 92 3.17 -12.14 8.54
C MET A 92 3.02 -12.14 7.01
N TYR A 93 2.04 -11.41 6.47
CA TYR A 93 1.71 -11.46 5.04
C TYR A 93 2.18 -10.22 4.25
N GLU A 94 2.23 -9.04 4.87
CA GLU A 94 2.67 -7.79 4.22
C GLU A 94 4.09 -7.36 4.64
N GLY A 95 4.70 -8.08 5.59
CA GLY A 95 5.90 -7.64 6.30
C GLY A 95 5.59 -6.57 7.36
N SER A 96 6.59 -6.24 8.19
CA SER A 96 6.39 -5.21 9.22
C SER A 96 6.32 -3.81 8.61
N GLU A 97 5.60 -2.90 9.25
CA GLU A 97 5.60 -1.48 8.89
C GLU A 97 7.03 -0.90 8.84
N TYR A 98 7.95 -1.45 9.65
CA TYR A 98 9.37 -1.14 9.59
C TYR A 98 10.00 -1.51 8.24
N VAL A 99 9.72 -2.70 7.69
CA VAL A 99 10.25 -3.13 6.38
C VAL A 99 9.69 -2.25 5.25
N LYS A 100 8.38 -1.96 5.28
CA LYS A 100 7.76 -1.05 4.30
C LYS A 100 8.37 0.34 4.34
N LYS A 101 8.55 0.89 5.55
CA LYS A 101 9.21 2.18 5.77
C LYS A 101 10.66 2.16 5.28
N ASN A 102 11.42 1.13 5.62
CA ASN A 102 12.81 0.98 5.19
C ASN A 102 12.93 0.89 3.66
N LYS A 103 12.05 0.15 2.99
CA LYS A 103 11.99 0.11 1.51
C LYS A 103 11.72 1.50 0.94
N LYS A 104 10.76 2.23 1.50
CA LYS A 104 10.45 3.59 1.08
C LYS A 104 11.62 4.56 1.28
N ASP A 105 12.32 4.46 2.40
CA ASP A 105 13.49 5.29 2.71
C ASP A 105 14.66 4.96 1.77
N MET A 106 14.90 3.68 1.46
CA MET A 106 15.89 3.26 0.46
C MET A 106 15.58 3.80 -0.94
N LEU A 107 14.32 3.69 -1.40
CA LEU A 107 13.91 4.19 -2.71
C LEU A 107 14.07 5.72 -2.82
N LYS A 108 13.72 6.46 -1.75
CA LYS A 108 13.97 7.91 -1.69
C LYS A 108 15.46 8.24 -1.79
N GLN A 109 16.30 7.47 -1.11
CA GLN A 109 17.75 7.66 -1.19
C GLN A 109 18.29 7.36 -2.59
N MET A 110 17.80 6.29 -3.24
CA MET A 110 18.16 5.97 -4.62
C MET A 110 17.73 7.09 -5.58
N PHE A 111 16.53 7.65 -5.38
CA PHE A 111 16.04 8.79 -6.14
C PHE A 111 16.94 10.01 -5.94
N GLU A 112 17.27 10.34 -4.69
CA GLU A 112 18.12 11.51 -4.41
C GLU A 112 19.54 11.39 -4.95
N ASN A 113 20.08 10.18 -4.98
CA ASN A 113 21.43 9.93 -5.49
C ASN A 113 21.45 9.49 -6.95
N PHE A 114 20.31 9.53 -7.64
CA PHE A 114 20.23 9.07 -9.02
C PHE A 114 21.11 9.93 -9.93
N CYS A 115 22.02 9.27 -10.63
CA CYS A 115 22.91 9.87 -11.62
C CYS A 115 23.18 8.86 -12.75
N GLN A 116 23.70 9.36 -13.86
CA GLN A 116 24.16 8.49 -14.93
C GLN A 116 25.33 7.62 -14.45
N GLU A 117 25.30 6.32 -14.74
CA GLU A 117 26.41 5.42 -14.51
C GLU A 117 27.51 5.57 -15.57
N ASN A 118 28.72 5.08 -15.23
CA ASN A 118 29.88 5.13 -16.13
C ASN A 118 29.59 4.36 -17.43
N ASN A 119 29.77 5.04 -18.57
CA ASN A 119 29.48 4.50 -19.91
C ASN A 119 28.01 4.07 -20.13
N GLU A 120 27.09 4.52 -19.30
CA GLU A 120 25.66 4.29 -19.49
C GLU A 120 25.13 5.12 -20.67
N LYS A 121 24.26 4.52 -21.49
CA LYS A 121 23.55 5.23 -22.56
C LYS A 121 22.37 6.00 -21.97
N MET A 122 22.04 7.14 -22.56
CA MET A 122 20.88 7.96 -22.18
C MET A 122 19.58 7.15 -22.07
N THR A 123 19.32 6.21 -23.00
CA THR A 123 18.14 5.35 -22.96
C THR A 123 18.13 4.42 -21.75
N SER A 124 19.30 3.87 -21.37
CA SER A 124 19.41 2.99 -20.20
C SER A 124 19.20 3.78 -18.90
N GLN A 125 19.77 4.98 -18.81
CA GLN A 125 19.55 5.89 -17.68
C GLN A 125 18.07 6.24 -17.56
N TYR A 126 17.42 6.57 -18.68
CA TYR A 126 16.00 6.90 -18.69
C TYR A 126 15.12 5.75 -18.19
N LEU A 127 15.35 4.52 -18.69
CA LEU A 127 14.57 3.36 -18.26
C LEU A 127 14.72 3.06 -16.77
N ARG A 128 15.95 3.13 -16.24
CA ARG A 128 16.20 2.99 -14.80
C ARG A 128 15.49 4.08 -14.00
N TYR A 129 15.46 5.30 -14.51
CA TYR A 129 14.79 6.41 -13.84
C TYR A 129 13.28 6.20 -13.77
N VAL A 130 12.65 5.81 -14.89
CA VAL A 130 11.21 5.48 -14.93
C VAL A 130 10.87 4.36 -13.98
N GLN A 131 11.65 3.27 -13.99
CA GLN A 131 11.48 2.15 -13.06
C GLN A 131 11.57 2.59 -11.59
N LEU A 132 12.53 3.44 -11.25
CA LEU A 132 12.68 3.97 -9.88
C LEU A 132 11.49 4.83 -9.45
N VAL A 133 10.94 5.64 -10.36
CA VAL A 133 9.75 6.44 -10.10
C VAL A 133 8.52 5.55 -9.92
N ASP A 134 8.34 4.53 -10.76
CA ASP A 134 7.26 3.56 -10.64
C ASP A 134 7.33 2.81 -9.30
N GLU A 135 8.51 2.40 -8.87
CA GLU A 135 8.72 1.75 -7.56
C GLU A 135 8.39 2.68 -6.38
N LEU A 136 8.73 3.97 -6.47
CA LEU A 136 8.36 4.97 -5.46
C LEU A 136 6.84 5.15 -5.35
N VAL A 137 6.16 5.26 -6.49
CA VAL A 137 4.70 5.40 -6.56
C VAL A 137 4.04 4.13 -6.00
N ALA A 138 4.52 2.94 -6.38
CA ALA A 138 4.05 1.67 -5.85
C ALA A 138 4.29 1.54 -4.33
N ALA A 139 5.35 2.15 -3.80
CA ALA A 139 5.61 2.25 -2.36
C ALA A 139 4.79 3.34 -1.65
N GLY A 140 3.85 3.99 -2.34
CA GLY A 140 2.97 5.02 -1.80
C GLY A 140 3.70 6.33 -1.49
N VAL A 141 4.76 6.67 -2.22
CA VAL A 141 5.40 7.99 -2.17
C VAL A 141 4.64 8.91 -3.11
N LYS A 142 4.18 10.06 -2.59
CA LYS A 142 3.60 11.11 -3.44
C LYS A 142 4.74 11.80 -4.16
N MET A 143 4.69 11.80 -5.49
CA MET A 143 5.67 12.43 -6.37
C MET A 143 4.96 13.47 -7.22
N GLU A 144 5.42 14.71 -7.24
CA GLU A 144 4.93 15.72 -8.17
C GLU A 144 5.67 15.58 -9.51
N ASN A 145 4.96 15.74 -10.62
CA ASN A 145 5.56 15.62 -11.96
C ASN A 145 6.74 16.58 -12.15
N GLU A 146 6.62 17.78 -11.58
CA GLU A 146 7.69 18.79 -11.58
C GLU A 146 8.96 18.29 -10.88
N ASP A 147 8.83 17.61 -9.74
CA ASP A 147 9.97 17.08 -8.99
C ASP A 147 10.62 15.90 -9.70
N VAL A 148 9.81 15.03 -10.32
CA VAL A 148 10.28 13.92 -11.15
C VAL A 148 11.11 14.47 -12.33
N ILE A 149 10.56 15.42 -13.09
CA ILE A 149 11.26 15.96 -14.25
C ILE A 149 12.51 16.74 -13.84
N ARG A 150 12.40 17.58 -12.79
CA ARG A 150 13.54 18.32 -12.28
C ARG A 150 14.67 17.39 -11.86
N LYS A 151 14.35 16.31 -11.14
CA LYS A 151 15.36 15.35 -10.68
C LYS A 151 16.03 14.64 -11.85
N PHE A 152 15.26 14.22 -12.86
CA PHE A 152 15.84 13.61 -14.06
C PHE A 152 16.82 14.56 -14.76
N LEU A 153 16.43 15.82 -14.99
CA LEU A 153 17.28 16.82 -15.66
C LEU A 153 18.57 17.14 -14.90
N ILE A 154 18.54 17.08 -13.55
CA ILE A 154 19.73 17.25 -12.68
C ILE A 154 20.65 16.02 -12.77
N SER A 155 20.09 14.83 -12.98
CA SER A 155 20.86 13.58 -13.05
C SER A 155 21.61 13.35 -14.36
N LEU A 156 21.34 14.18 -15.38
CA LEU A 156 21.98 14.07 -16.69
C LEU A 156 23.47 14.46 -16.64
N PRO A 157 24.31 13.92 -17.54
CA PRO A 157 25.71 14.31 -17.62
C PRO A 157 25.89 15.80 -17.86
N GLN A 158 27.04 16.32 -17.44
CA GLN A 158 27.39 17.73 -17.61
C GLN A 158 27.28 18.22 -19.07
N ALA A 159 27.51 17.34 -20.05
CA ALA A 159 27.36 17.66 -21.47
C ALA A 159 25.93 18.11 -21.86
N TRP A 160 24.91 17.74 -21.07
CA TRP A 160 23.51 18.05 -21.31
C TRP A 160 22.99 19.24 -20.51
N ASN A 161 23.83 19.85 -19.66
CA ASN A 161 23.43 20.89 -18.73
C ASN A 161 22.78 22.11 -19.44
N ILE A 162 23.29 22.50 -20.62
CA ILE A 162 22.70 23.59 -21.41
C ILE A 162 21.26 23.31 -21.82
N TYR A 163 20.92 22.05 -22.12
CA TYR A 163 19.56 21.63 -22.45
C TYR A 163 18.67 21.57 -21.21
N SER A 164 19.19 21.07 -20.08
CA SER A 164 18.47 21.10 -18.80
C SER A 164 18.07 22.52 -18.40
N VAL A 165 19.00 23.48 -18.51
CA VAL A 165 18.73 24.91 -18.21
C VAL A 165 17.73 25.52 -19.18
N ALA A 166 17.80 25.18 -20.47
CA ALA A 166 16.85 25.66 -21.46
C ALA A 166 15.42 25.19 -21.13
N ILE A 167 15.24 23.90 -20.83
CA ILE A 167 13.94 23.32 -20.47
C ILE A 167 13.39 23.98 -19.20
N TRP A 168 14.22 24.21 -18.18
CA TRP A 168 13.78 24.91 -16.95
C TRP A 168 13.24 26.32 -17.20
N ARG A 169 13.74 27.02 -18.22
CA ARG A 169 13.35 28.40 -18.53
C ARG A 169 12.16 28.50 -19.47
N THR A 170 11.90 27.47 -20.26
CA THR A 170 10.98 27.54 -21.39
C THR A 170 9.76 26.66 -21.22
N GLU A 171 9.86 25.57 -20.46
CA GLU A 171 8.80 24.56 -20.36
C GLU A 171 8.09 24.57 -19.01
N ASN A 172 6.80 24.24 -19.02
CA ASN A 172 6.06 23.98 -17.80
C ASN A 172 6.27 22.53 -17.34
N LEU A 173 7.13 22.37 -16.34
CA LEU A 173 7.50 21.05 -15.80
C LEU A 173 6.32 20.31 -15.14
N ARG A 174 5.20 20.98 -14.83
CA ARG A 174 4.01 20.30 -14.31
C ARG A 174 3.23 19.56 -15.39
N THR A 175 3.35 19.99 -16.65
CA THR A 175 2.61 19.44 -17.78
C THR A 175 3.48 18.67 -18.78
N LEU A 176 4.80 18.90 -18.73
CA LEU A 176 5.77 18.16 -19.54
C LEU A 176 5.71 16.66 -19.20
N LYS A 177 5.91 15.80 -20.20
CA LYS A 177 5.98 14.35 -20.02
C LYS A 177 7.34 13.86 -20.47
N LEU A 178 7.92 12.96 -19.69
CA LEU A 178 9.05 12.16 -20.16
C LEU A 178 8.48 11.13 -21.16
N GLY A 179 9.00 11.14 -22.39
CA GLY A 179 8.41 10.46 -23.56
C GLY A 179 8.47 8.95 -23.51
#